data_AF-A0A817B2K8-F1
#
_entry.id   AF-A0A817B2K8-F1
#
_cell.length_a   1.000
_cell.length_b   1.000
_cell.length_c   1.000
_cell.angle_alpha   90.00
_cell.angle_beta   90.00
_cell.angle_gamma   90.00
#
_symmetry.space_group_name_H-M   'P 1'
#
loop_
_entity.id
_entity.type
_entity.pdbx_description
1 polymer ?
#
loop_
_entity_poly.entity_id
_entity_poly.type
_entity_poly.pdbx_seq_one_letter_code
_entity_poly.pdbx_strand_id
1 'polypeptide(L)'
;MTLFNNDPNFRQDTRQRCIDTFFATVPQMCDRFNKNSCTRDFRVTIDPGYNGVAYASGDAIVISANWFQNNPQDTDVLTHECMHVVQRYPRGDPGWLIEGIADYARWKYGKNNPAANWWLPDFDRNQHYTNAYRVTARFLAWCEKRYPNIVNQLDAALRSNTYSDYSWNQFAGGKSVDQLWNDYSNNPNL
;
A
#
# COMPACT_ATOMS: atom_id res chain seq x y z
N MET A 1 11.40 0.64 -14.39
CA MET A 1 10.25 1.55 -14.49
C MET A 1 10.35 2.32 -15.80
N THR A 2 9.24 2.45 -16.50
CA THR A 2 9.07 3.37 -17.62
C THR A 2 8.13 4.49 -17.16
N LEU A 3 8.53 5.76 -17.32
CA LEU A 3 7.72 6.92 -16.91
C LEU A 3 7.32 7.75 -18.13
N PHE A 4 6.02 7.88 -18.35
CA PHE A 4 5.39 8.74 -19.35
C PHE A 4 4.91 10.02 -18.68
N ASN A 5 5.29 11.18 -19.21
CA ASN A 5 4.82 12.47 -18.72
C ASN A 5 3.90 13.12 -19.75
N ASN A 6 2.58 13.12 -19.48
CA ASN A 6 1.60 13.75 -20.36
C ASN A 6 1.28 15.19 -19.95
N ASP A 7 1.89 15.70 -18.88
CA ASP A 7 1.82 17.12 -18.50
C ASP A 7 3.17 17.82 -18.75
N PRO A 8 3.29 18.65 -19.80
CA PRO A 8 4.53 19.34 -20.13
C PRO A 8 4.98 20.32 -19.03
N ASN A 9 4.07 20.76 -18.15
CA ASN A 9 4.35 21.69 -17.06
C ASN A 9 4.60 20.98 -15.72
N PHE A 10 4.58 19.64 -15.70
CA PHE A 10 4.83 18.90 -14.47
C PHE A 10 6.23 19.23 -13.93
N ARG A 11 6.29 19.56 -12.64
CA ARG A 11 7.52 20.03 -12.00
C ARG A 11 8.62 18.96 -12.07
N GLN A 12 9.78 19.34 -12.60
CA GLN A 12 10.91 18.40 -12.78
C GLN A 12 11.46 17.86 -11.47
N ASP A 13 11.44 18.66 -10.39
CA ASP A 13 11.89 18.23 -9.07
C ASP A 13 10.93 17.19 -8.46
N THR A 14 9.62 17.38 -8.60
CA THR A 14 8.62 16.39 -8.19
C THR A 14 8.75 15.11 -9.02
N ARG A 15 8.96 15.23 -10.34
CA ARG A 15 9.18 14.08 -11.23
C ARG A 15 10.40 13.27 -10.79
N GLN A 16 11.50 13.94 -10.47
CA GLN A 16 12.70 13.26 -9.99
C GLN A 16 12.46 12.56 -8.65
N ARG A 17 11.78 13.22 -7.69
CA ARG A 17 11.42 12.57 -6.41
C ARG A 17 10.52 11.35 -6.58
N CYS A 18 9.61 11.36 -7.54
CA CYS A 18 8.81 10.18 -7.89
C CYS A 18 9.69 9.00 -8.35
N ILE A 19 10.68 9.29 -9.21
CA ILE A 19 11.66 8.30 -9.68
C ILE A 19 12.49 7.77 -8.51
N ASP A 20 13.00 8.65 -7.66
CA ASP A 20 13.81 8.27 -6.51
C ASP A 20 13.01 7.43 -5.50
N THR A 21 11.74 7.79 -5.26
CA THR A 21 10.82 7.04 -4.41
C THR A 21 10.64 5.61 -4.94
N PHE A 22 10.39 5.46 -6.25
CA PHE A 22 10.26 4.15 -6.89
C PHE A 22 11.48 3.27 -6.60
N PHE A 23 12.69 3.77 -6.91
CA PHE A 23 13.91 2.99 -6.77
C PHE A 23 14.29 2.74 -5.31
N ALA A 24 13.87 3.59 -4.38
CA ALA A 24 14.06 3.38 -2.95
C ALA A 24 13.12 2.31 -2.38
N THR A 25 11.86 2.24 -2.83
CA THR A 25 10.85 1.39 -2.16
C THR A 25 10.59 0.06 -2.86
N VAL A 26 10.57 0.02 -4.19
CA VAL A 26 10.15 -1.18 -4.93
C VAL A 26 11.05 -2.39 -4.68
N PRO A 27 12.40 -2.29 -4.69
CA PRO A 27 13.24 -3.45 -4.40
C PRO A 27 12.94 -4.10 -3.04
N GLN A 28 12.66 -3.29 -2.01
CA GLN A 28 12.32 -3.78 -0.67
C GLN A 28 10.96 -4.49 -0.65
N MET A 29 9.95 -3.93 -1.33
CA MET A 29 8.62 -4.54 -1.42
C MET A 29 8.66 -5.84 -2.20
N CYS A 30 9.35 -5.87 -3.34
CA CYS A 30 9.50 -7.09 -4.11
C CYS A 30 10.26 -8.19 -3.35
N ASP A 31 11.37 -7.85 -2.67
CA ASP A 31 12.13 -8.84 -1.89
C ASP A 31 11.29 -9.48 -0.78
N ARG A 32 10.48 -8.68 -0.08
CA ARG A 32 9.63 -9.15 1.01
C ARG A 32 8.41 -9.93 0.54
N PHE A 33 7.68 -9.40 -0.44
CA PHE A 33 6.33 -9.89 -0.77
C PHE A 33 6.33 -10.78 -2.00
N ASN A 34 6.98 -10.36 -3.09
CA ASN A 34 6.92 -11.08 -4.36
C ASN A 34 8.15 -10.82 -5.24
N LYS A 35 9.18 -11.65 -5.11
CA LYS A 35 10.44 -11.50 -5.88
C LYS A 35 10.26 -11.53 -7.39
N ASN A 36 9.23 -12.23 -7.88
CA ASN A 36 8.92 -12.30 -9.31
C ASN A 36 8.39 -10.98 -9.86
N SER A 37 8.02 -10.03 -9.00
CA SER A 37 7.60 -8.68 -9.43
C SER A 37 8.78 -7.74 -9.70
N CYS A 38 10.00 -8.05 -9.23
CA CYS A 38 11.20 -7.20 -9.40
C CYS A 38 11.53 -6.88 -10.87
N THR A 39 11.26 -7.83 -11.77
CA THR A 39 11.64 -7.76 -13.19
C THR A 39 10.54 -7.20 -14.08
N ARG A 40 9.41 -6.78 -13.49
CA ARG A 40 8.28 -6.25 -14.25
C ARG A 40 8.57 -4.84 -14.76
N ASP A 41 7.91 -4.49 -15.86
CA ASP A 41 7.91 -3.12 -16.37
C ASP A 41 6.79 -2.31 -15.70
N PHE A 42 7.12 -1.64 -14.59
CA PHE A 42 6.25 -0.67 -13.96
C PHE A 42 6.11 0.55 -14.87
N ARG A 43 4.92 0.75 -15.45
CA ARG A 43 4.62 1.82 -16.40
C ARG A 43 3.87 2.94 -15.69
N VAL A 44 4.59 3.98 -15.27
CA VAL A 44 4.02 5.14 -14.57
C VAL A 44 3.65 6.21 -15.58
N THR A 45 2.42 6.70 -15.53
CA THR A 45 1.94 7.82 -16.36
C THR A 45 1.55 8.98 -15.46
N ILE A 46 2.12 10.16 -15.70
CA ILE A 46 1.66 11.43 -15.14
C ILE A 46 0.54 11.93 -16.04
N ASP A 47 -0.68 12.00 -15.53
CA ASP A 47 -1.88 12.33 -16.29
C ASP A 47 -2.52 13.64 -15.81
N PRO A 48 -2.57 14.69 -16.64
CA PRO A 48 -3.26 15.95 -16.31
C PRO A 48 -4.80 15.85 -16.36
N GLY A 49 -5.35 14.80 -16.98
CA GLY A 49 -6.79 14.56 -17.07
C GLY A 49 -7.36 13.72 -15.93
N TYR A 50 -6.51 13.11 -15.09
CA TYR A 50 -6.96 12.27 -13.98
C TYR A 50 -7.28 13.10 -12.73
N ASN A 51 -8.51 12.95 -12.22
CA ASN A 51 -9.06 13.74 -11.11
C ASN A 51 -8.90 13.08 -9.73
N GLY A 52 -8.36 11.87 -9.65
CA GLY A 52 -8.04 11.21 -8.37
C GLY A 52 -6.63 11.56 -7.89
N VAL A 53 -6.09 10.73 -7.00
CA VAL A 53 -4.69 10.85 -6.52
C VAL A 53 -3.78 10.03 -7.43
N ALA A 54 -3.99 8.71 -7.42
CA ALA A 54 -3.33 7.74 -8.29
C ALA A 54 -4.18 6.47 -8.38
N TYR A 55 -3.83 5.58 -9.32
CA TYR A 55 -4.33 4.21 -9.35
C TYR A 55 -3.36 3.26 -10.07
N ALA A 56 -3.47 1.96 -9.79
CA ALA A 56 -2.76 0.90 -10.48
C ALA A 56 -3.72 -0.08 -11.16
N SER A 57 -3.33 -0.58 -12.33
CA SER A 57 -4.01 -1.68 -13.01
C SER A 57 -3.02 -2.52 -13.81
N GLY A 58 -2.88 -3.78 -13.42
CA GLY A 58 -1.88 -4.68 -13.99
C GLY A 58 -0.46 -4.18 -13.70
N ASP A 59 0.22 -3.66 -14.71
CA ASP A 59 1.56 -3.06 -14.60
C ASP A 59 1.55 -1.54 -14.83
N ALA A 60 0.38 -0.98 -15.13
CA ALA A 60 0.21 0.44 -15.36
C ALA A 60 -0.13 1.14 -14.05
N ILE A 61 0.52 2.26 -13.82
CA ILE A 61 0.28 3.17 -12.70
C ILE A 61 -0.01 4.54 -13.30
N VAL A 62 -1.04 5.20 -12.82
CA VAL A 62 -1.36 6.58 -13.20
C VAL A 62 -1.31 7.44 -11.95
N ILE A 63 -0.60 8.56 -12.04
CA ILE A 63 -0.57 9.58 -11.00
C ILE A 63 -1.13 10.89 -11.53
N SER A 64 -1.95 11.58 -10.73
CA SER A 64 -2.60 12.84 -11.14
C SER A 64 -1.60 13.99 -11.14
N ALA A 65 -1.42 14.63 -12.30
CA ALA A 65 -0.62 15.85 -12.35
C ALA A 65 -1.23 16.96 -11.46
N ASN A 66 -2.56 17.07 -11.45
CA ASN A 66 -3.31 18.07 -10.68
C ASN A 66 -3.16 17.86 -9.16
N TRP A 67 -3.13 16.61 -8.68
CA TRP A 67 -2.84 16.32 -7.27
C TRP A 67 -1.46 16.85 -6.86
N PHE A 68 -0.44 16.56 -7.67
CA PHE A 68 0.95 16.93 -7.40
C PHE A 68 1.25 18.42 -7.56
N GLN A 69 0.37 19.21 -8.20
CA GLN A 69 0.47 20.67 -8.17
C GLN A 69 0.30 21.20 -6.74
N ASN A 70 -0.65 20.63 -5.99
CA ASN A 70 -0.96 21.03 -4.62
C ASN A 70 -0.20 20.20 -3.56
N ASN A 71 0.19 18.97 -3.92
CA ASN A 71 0.85 18.02 -3.02
C ASN A 71 2.20 17.53 -3.60
N PRO A 72 3.16 18.41 -3.91
CA PRO A 72 4.41 18.05 -4.59
C PRO A 72 5.34 17.13 -3.77
N GLN A 73 5.01 16.89 -2.49
CA GLN A 73 5.73 16.01 -1.59
C GLN A 73 5.09 14.61 -1.48
N ASP A 74 3.89 14.39 -2.00
CA ASP A 74 3.16 13.13 -1.81
C ASP A 74 3.63 12.00 -2.75
N THR A 75 4.94 11.86 -2.92
CA THR A 75 5.54 10.89 -3.84
C THR A 75 5.37 9.45 -3.38
N ASP A 76 5.18 9.21 -2.08
CA ASP A 76 4.92 7.89 -1.51
C ASP A 76 3.55 7.31 -1.89
N VAL A 77 2.68 8.08 -2.58
CA VAL A 77 1.56 7.47 -3.31
C VAL A 77 2.06 6.44 -4.33
N LEU A 78 3.23 6.65 -4.93
CA LEU A 78 3.84 5.63 -5.81
C LEU A 78 4.24 4.37 -5.04
N THR A 79 4.62 4.47 -3.76
CA THR A 79 4.89 3.27 -2.96
C THR A 79 3.63 2.43 -2.80
N HIS A 80 2.48 3.07 -2.55
CA HIS A 80 1.17 2.41 -2.52
C HIS A 80 0.85 1.76 -3.88
N GLU A 81 0.87 2.53 -4.97
CA GLU A 81 0.50 1.99 -6.30
C GLU A 81 1.46 0.91 -6.80
N CYS A 82 2.76 1.04 -6.52
CA CYS A 82 3.73 0.02 -6.85
C CYS A 82 3.49 -1.26 -6.02
N MET A 83 2.98 -1.15 -4.79
CA MET A 83 2.62 -2.32 -4.02
C MET A 83 1.53 -3.12 -4.72
N HIS A 84 0.53 -2.50 -5.36
CA HIS A 84 -0.48 -3.24 -6.15
C HIS A 84 0.13 -4.06 -7.31
N VAL A 85 1.17 -3.54 -7.96
CA VAL A 85 1.90 -4.29 -9.00
C VAL A 85 2.68 -5.47 -8.38
N VAL A 86 3.22 -5.30 -7.17
CA VAL A 86 3.91 -6.35 -6.40
C VAL A 86 2.94 -7.43 -5.92
N GLN A 87 1.79 -7.03 -5.39
CA GLN A 87 0.71 -7.89 -4.89
C GLN A 87 0.27 -8.88 -5.97
N ARG A 88 -0.03 -8.37 -7.17
CA ARG A 88 -0.47 -9.15 -8.33
C ARG A 88 -1.60 -10.15 -8.00
N TYR A 89 -2.53 -9.74 -7.17
CA TYR A 89 -3.63 -10.61 -6.76
C TYR A 89 -4.58 -10.92 -7.92
N PRO A 90 -5.17 -12.13 -7.94
CA PRO A 90 -6.28 -12.44 -8.82
C PRO A 90 -7.55 -11.67 -8.40
N ARG A 91 -8.58 -11.67 -9.26
CA ARG A 91 -9.85 -11.00 -8.92
C ARG A 91 -10.63 -11.81 -7.88
N GLY A 92 -11.28 -11.13 -6.93
CA GLY A 92 -12.23 -11.75 -6.00
C GLY A 92 -11.88 -11.58 -4.52
N ASP A 93 -10.70 -11.03 -4.22
CA ASP A 93 -10.21 -10.82 -2.86
C ASP A 93 -10.83 -9.58 -2.16
N PRO A 94 -10.83 -9.54 -0.81
CA PRO A 94 -11.42 -8.43 -0.06
C PRO A 94 -10.63 -7.13 -0.26
N GLY A 95 -11.23 -6.18 -0.99
CA GLY A 95 -10.59 -4.91 -1.33
C GLY A 95 -9.99 -4.15 -0.15
N TRP A 96 -10.64 -4.19 1.03
CA TRP A 96 -10.11 -3.51 2.22
C TRP A 96 -8.72 -4.01 2.63
N LEU A 97 -8.44 -5.30 2.47
CA LEU A 97 -7.16 -5.90 2.81
C LEU A 97 -6.12 -5.62 1.74
N ILE A 98 -6.53 -5.61 0.46
CA ILE A 98 -5.67 -5.24 -0.67
C ILE A 98 -5.12 -3.82 -0.48
N GLU A 99 -6.01 -2.86 -0.27
CA GLU A 99 -5.67 -1.44 -0.02
C GLU A 99 -4.90 -1.27 1.31
N GLY A 100 -5.29 -2.02 2.34
CA GLY A 100 -4.62 -1.99 3.64
C GLY A 100 -3.17 -2.46 3.59
N ILE A 101 -2.88 -3.51 2.82
CA ILE A 101 -1.50 -3.98 2.61
C ILE A 101 -0.69 -2.95 1.80
N ALA A 102 -1.31 -2.32 0.80
CA ALA A 102 -0.66 -1.25 0.03
C ALA A 102 -0.27 -0.05 0.91
N ASP A 103 -1.17 0.41 1.79
CA ASP A 103 -0.85 1.48 2.74
C ASP A 103 0.08 1.04 3.88
N TYR A 104 0.05 -0.24 4.28
CA TYR A 104 1.06 -0.78 5.20
C TYR A 104 2.46 -0.72 4.58
N ALA A 105 2.59 -1.09 3.30
CA ALA A 105 3.84 -0.98 2.56
C ALA A 105 4.28 0.49 2.42
N ARG A 106 3.35 1.40 2.11
CA ARG A 106 3.61 2.85 2.10
C ARG A 106 4.12 3.35 3.46
N TRP A 107 3.48 2.97 4.56
CA TRP A 107 3.94 3.33 5.90
C TRP A 107 5.33 2.75 6.22
N LYS A 108 5.58 1.50 5.84
CA LYS A 108 6.82 0.78 6.18
C LYS A 108 8.03 1.22 5.35
N TYR A 109 7.84 1.49 4.06
CA TYR A 109 8.92 1.72 3.11
C TYR A 109 9.00 3.16 2.59
N GLY A 110 7.89 3.89 2.63
CA GLY A 110 7.81 5.28 2.15
C GLY A 110 8.87 6.17 2.79
N LYS A 111 9.37 7.13 2.00
CA LYS A 111 10.50 7.99 2.36
C LYS A 111 10.11 9.45 2.57
N ASN A 112 8.97 9.87 2.06
CA ASN A 112 8.53 11.26 2.05
C ASN A 112 7.19 11.51 2.80
N ASN A 113 6.60 10.49 3.41
CA ASN A 113 5.35 10.59 4.18
C ASN A 113 5.30 11.78 5.16
N PRO A 114 6.33 12.08 5.99
CA PRO A 114 6.31 13.24 6.86
C PRO A 114 6.19 14.58 6.10
N ALA A 115 6.92 14.74 5.00
CA ALA A 115 6.86 15.95 4.16
C ALA A 115 5.51 16.08 3.43
N ALA A 116 4.83 14.96 3.21
CA ALA A 116 3.48 14.89 2.64
C ALA A 116 2.36 15.03 3.68
N ASN A 117 2.68 15.22 4.97
CA ASN A 117 1.69 15.17 6.06
C ASN A 117 0.84 13.89 6.04
N TRP A 118 1.48 12.75 5.79
CA TRP A 118 0.84 11.44 5.77
C TRP A 118 1.37 10.56 6.92
N TRP A 119 0.46 9.94 7.69
CA TRP A 119 0.81 9.05 8.82
C TRP A 119 -0.26 7.97 9.01
N LEU A 120 -0.03 6.94 9.82
CA LEU A 120 -1.12 6.04 10.22
C LEU A 120 -2.00 6.74 11.27
N PRO A 121 -3.34 6.85 11.08
CA PRO A 121 -4.22 7.54 12.03
C PRO A 121 -4.15 6.88 13.39
N ASP A 122 -4.44 7.60 14.47
CA ASP A 122 -4.67 6.93 15.74
C ASP A 122 -5.96 6.11 15.71
N PHE A 123 -6.05 5.15 16.62
CA PHE A 123 -7.26 4.36 16.78
C PHE A 123 -8.44 5.27 17.16
N ASP A 124 -9.55 5.08 16.46
CA ASP A 124 -10.83 5.72 16.77
C ASP A 124 -11.92 4.64 16.81
N ARG A 125 -12.81 4.69 17.79
CA ARG A 125 -13.87 3.69 17.98
C ARG A 125 -14.88 3.60 16.84
N ASN A 126 -14.94 4.60 15.97
CA ASN A 126 -15.80 4.61 14.78
C ASN A 126 -15.09 3.99 13.55
N GLN A 127 -13.81 3.63 13.68
CA GLN A 127 -13.07 2.89 12.67
C GLN A 127 -13.37 1.39 12.74
N HIS A 128 -13.07 0.70 11.64
CA HIS A 128 -13.14 -0.74 11.51
C HIS A 128 -12.02 -1.23 10.60
N TYR A 129 -11.55 -2.48 10.78
CA TYR A 129 -10.48 -3.04 9.93
C TYR A 129 -10.86 -3.10 8.44
N THR A 130 -12.15 -3.04 8.11
CA THR A 130 -12.63 -2.99 6.72
C THR A 130 -12.69 -1.59 6.12
N ASN A 131 -12.29 -0.53 6.84
CA ASN A 131 -12.24 0.83 6.28
C ASN A 131 -11.13 1.02 5.23
N ALA A 132 -10.34 -0.02 4.94
CA ALA A 132 -9.26 0.00 3.97
C ALA A 132 -8.13 0.98 4.35
N TYR A 133 -7.17 1.15 3.43
CA TYR A 133 -6.15 2.20 3.48
C TYR A 133 -5.44 2.29 4.84
N ARG A 134 -5.19 3.52 5.31
CA ARG A 134 -4.46 3.85 6.54
C ARG A 134 -5.02 3.18 7.80
N VAL A 135 -6.33 3.00 7.89
CA VAL A 135 -6.97 2.36 9.06
C VAL A 135 -6.59 0.89 9.12
N THR A 136 -6.80 0.17 8.02
CA THR A 136 -6.39 -1.23 7.90
C THR A 136 -4.88 -1.38 8.03
N ALA A 137 -4.10 -0.49 7.40
CA ALA A 137 -2.63 -0.51 7.47
C ALA A 137 -2.10 -0.40 8.90
N ARG A 138 -2.74 0.43 9.73
CA ARG A 138 -2.38 0.53 11.15
C ARG A 138 -2.68 -0.75 11.92
N PHE A 139 -3.84 -1.33 11.69
CA PHE A 139 -4.20 -2.61 12.29
C PHE A 139 -3.23 -3.72 11.86
N LEU A 140 -2.84 -3.76 10.59
CA LEU A 140 -1.81 -4.68 10.09
C LEU A 140 -0.46 -4.46 10.77
N ALA A 141 -0.05 -3.20 10.99
CA ALA A 141 1.18 -2.88 11.72
C ALA A 141 1.14 -3.35 13.19
N TRP A 142 -0.02 -3.23 13.84
CA TRP A 142 -0.24 -3.76 15.19
C TRP A 142 -0.19 -5.29 15.23
N CYS A 143 -0.82 -5.95 14.25
CA CYS A 143 -0.83 -7.40 14.10
C CYS A 143 0.58 -7.94 13.85
N GLU A 144 1.34 -7.33 12.94
CA GLU A 144 2.71 -7.75 12.59
C GLU A 144 3.65 -7.74 13.80
N LYS A 145 3.47 -6.81 14.74
CA LYS A 145 4.28 -6.76 15.97
C LYS A 145 3.99 -7.91 16.94
N ARG A 146 2.80 -8.49 16.89
CA ARG A 146 2.34 -9.57 17.80
C ARG A 146 2.39 -10.94 17.16
N TYR A 147 2.17 -10.98 15.85
CA TYR A 147 2.19 -12.15 15.00
C TYR A 147 3.17 -11.87 13.86
N PRO A 148 4.48 -12.04 14.09
CA PRO A 148 5.48 -11.76 13.08
C PRO A 148 5.18 -12.49 11.78
N ASN A 149 5.36 -11.81 10.65
CA ASN A 149 5.13 -12.34 9.30
C ASN A 149 3.66 -12.49 8.88
N ILE A 150 2.69 -12.09 9.71
CA ILE A 150 1.27 -12.19 9.35
C ILE A 150 0.93 -11.42 8.07
N VAL A 151 1.51 -10.24 7.85
CA VAL A 151 1.23 -9.46 6.63
C VAL A 151 1.73 -10.19 5.38
N ASN A 152 2.90 -10.84 5.46
CA ASN A 152 3.43 -11.65 4.36
C ASN A 152 2.55 -12.88 4.08
N GLN A 153 2.03 -13.53 5.13
CA GLN A 153 1.17 -14.70 4.99
C GLN A 153 -0.18 -14.34 4.37
N LEU A 154 -0.77 -13.22 4.77
CA LEU A 154 -2.00 -12.69 4.17
C LEU A 154 -1.76 -12.30 2.70
N ASP A 155 -0.70 -11.54 2.42
CA ASP A 155 -0.33 -11.16 1.05
C ASP A 155 -0.11 -12.38 0.14
N ALA A 156 0.56 -13.41 0.65
CA ALA A 156 0.77 -14.66 -0.07
C ALA A 156 -0.54 -15.40 -0.33
N ALA A 157 -1.43 -15.50 0.67
CA ALA A 157 -2.71 -16.18 0.54
C ALA A 157 -3.65 -15.51 -0.47
N LEU A 158 -3.69 -14.17 -0.49
CA LEU A 158 -4.41 -13.39 -1.50
C LEU A 158 -3.84 -13.67 -2.89
N ARG A 159 -2.51 -13.56 -3.04
CA ARG A 159 -1.83 -13.81 -4.31
C ARG A 159 -2.01 -15.22 -4.86
N SER A 160 -2.12 -16.23 -3.99
CA SER A 160 -2.40 -17.62 -4.40
C SER A 160 -3.88 -17.96 -4.51
N ASN A 161 -4.79 -17.00 -4.32
CA ASN A 161 -6.24 -17.21 -4.31
C ASN A 161 -6.71 -18.25 -3.26
N THR A 162 -6.03 -18.32 -2.12
CA THR A 162 -6.33 -19.22 -1.01
C THR A 162 -6.73 -18.49 0.27
N TYR A 163 -6.87 -17.15 0.19
CA TYR A 163 -7.34 -16.35 1.31
C TYR A 163 -8.77 -16.76 1.70
N SER A 164 -9.02 -16.84 3.00
CA SER A 164 -10.35 -16.94 3.59
C SER A 164 -10.33 -16.27 4.97
N ASP A 165 -11.50 -16.04 5.58
CA ASP A 165 -11.55 -15.51 6.95
C ASP A 165 -10.82 -16.42 7.96
N TYR A 166 -10.72 -17.71 7.65
CA TYR A 166 -9.95 -18.66 8.46
C TYR A 166 -8.44 -18.46 8.40
N SER A 167 -7.91 -17.79 7.36
CA SER A 167 -6.48 -17.46 7.25
C SER A 167 -5.98 -16.67 8.46
N TRP A 168 -6.79 -15.77 9.02
CA TRP A 168 -6.45 -15.05 10.25
C TRP A 168 -6.24 -15.99 11.44
N ASN A 169 -7.10 -17.00 11.60
CA ASN A 169 -6.95 -17.99 12.66
C ASN A 169 -5.65 -18.78 12.51
N GLN A 170 -5.31 -19.16 11.26
CA GLN A 170 -4.07 -19.88 10.97
C GLN A 170 -2.82 -19.06 11.28
N PHE A 171 -2.85 -17.75 11.00
CA PHE A 171 -1.67 -16.90 11.10
C PHE A 171 -1.56 -16.15 12.44
N ALA A 172 -2.64 -16.06 13.21
CA ALA A 172 -2.71 -15.28 14.45
C ALA A 172 -3.05 -16.12 15.70
N GLY A 173 -2.48 -17.32 15.79
CA GLY A 173 -2.61 -18.16 16.99
C GLY A 173 -4.04 -18.59 17.32
N GLY A 174 -4.87 -18.82 16.29
CA GLY A 174 -6.24 -19.30 16.41
C GLY A 174 -7.30 -18.21 16.59
N LYS A 175 -6.96 -16.93 16.45
CA LYS A 175 -7.93 -15.82 16.56
C LYS A 175 -8.51 -15.41 15.21
N SER A 176 -9.81 -15.08 15.18
CA SER A 176 -10.43 -14.46 14.02
C SER A 176 -10.02 -13.00 13.85
N VAL A 177 -10.24 -12.43 12.66
CA VAL A 177 -9.98 -10.99 12.41
C VAL A 177 -10.80 -10.09 13.35
N ASP A 178 -12.04 -10.46 13.68
CA ASP A 178 -12.88 -9.73 14.64
C ASP A 178 -12.30 -9.73 16.05
N GLN A 179 -11.80 -10.89 16.50
CA GLN A 179 -11.16 -11.01 17.82
C GLN A 179 -9.89 -10.18 17.87
N LEU A 180 -9.08 -10.19 16.80
CA LEU A 180 -7.88 -9.38 16.69
C LEU A 180 -8.22 -7.88 16.67
N TRP A 181 -9.28 -7.47 15.98
CA TRP A 181 -9.73 -6.09 15.98
C TRP A 181 -10.21 -5.64 17.36
N ASN A 182 -10.92 -6.50 18.09
CA ASN A 182 -11.31 -6.23 19.46
C ASN A 182 -10.08 -6.10 20.38
N ASP A 183 -9.07 -6.97 20.22
CA ASP A 183 -7.80 -6.85 20.98
C ASP A 183 -7.07 -5.54 20.65
N TYR A 184 -6.99 -5.18 19.36
CA TYR A 184 -6.42 -3.92 18.91
C TYR A 184 -7.16 -2.71 19.50
N SER A 185 -8.50 -2.75 19.51
CA SER A 185 -9.34 -1.69 20.07
C SER A 185 -9.13 -1.48 21.57
N ASN A 186 -8.81 -2.54 22.31
CA ASN A 186 -8.53 -2.49 23.75
C ASN A 186 -7.07 -2.10 24.06
N ASN A 187 -6.13 -2.32 23.14
CA ASN A 187 -4.71 -1.98 23.32
C ASN A 187 -4.08 -1.51 22.00
N PRO A 188 -4.41 -0.29 21.52
CA PRO A 188 -4.08 0.16 20.17
C PRO A 188 -2.64 0.64 19.98
N ASN A 189 -1.79 0.46 21.00
CA ASN A 189 -0.40 0.85 20.95
C ASN A 189 0.35 0.00 19.91
N LEU A 190 0.97 0.70 18.97
CA LEU A 190 1.92 0.11 18.02
C LEU A 190 3.20 -0.22 18.75
#